data_AF-A0A7E4UZP8-F1
#
_entry.id   AF-A0A7E4UZP8-F1
#
_cell.length_a   1.000
_cell.length_b   1.000
_cell.length_c   1.000
_cell.angle_alpha   90.00
_cell.angle_beta   90.00
_cell.angle_gamma   90.00
#
_symmetry.space_group_name_H-M   'P 1'
#
loop_
_entity.id
_entity.type
_entity.pdbx_description
1 polymer ?
#
loop_
_entity_poly.entity_id
_entity_poly.type
_entity_poly.pdbx_seq_one_letter_code
_entity_poly.pdbx_strand_id
1 'polypeptide(L)' 'MEITPNRSPILLLAGRDDHMMCELTLEQTSLTRKKGAEILATEFEALWQRYGGAAYTHQPSAPPMLGGMTR' A
#
# COMPACT_ATOMS: atom_id res chain seq x y z
N MET A 1 3.56 0.06 0.95
CA MET A 1 4.18 -1.28 0.84
C MET A 1 4.80 -1.65 2.17
N GLU A 2 4.85 -2.94 2.49
CA GLU A 2 5.50 -3.45 3.70
C GLU A 2 6.51 -4.54 3.33
N ILE A 3 7.70 -4.45 3.92
CA ILE A 3 8.78 -5.42 3.72
C ILE A 3 9.22 -5.88 5.10
N THR A 4 8.95 -7.14 5.42
CA THR A 4 9.37 -7.77 6.68
C THR A 4 10.35 -8.90 6.36
N PRO A 5 11.47 -9.03 7.09
CA PRO A 5 12.37 -10.17 6.92
C PRO A 5 11.60 -11.50 7.00
N ASN A 6 11.92 -12.42 6.09
CA ASN A 6 11.31 -13.77 6.01
C ASN A 6 9.80 -13.78 5.71
N ARG A 7 9.23 -12.68 5.23
CA ARG A 7 7.86 -12.63 4.70
C ARG A 7 7.85 -12.13 3.26
N SER A 8 6.84 -12.55 2.51
CA SER A 8 6.58 -11.98 1.20
C SER A 8 6.27 -10.48 1.34
N PRO A 9 6.80 -9.63 0.45
CA PRO A 9 6.45 -8.22 0.41
C PRO A 9 4.95 -8.03 0.22
N ILE A 10 4.40 -7.01 0.89
CA ILE A 10 2.99 -6.64 0.75
C ILE A 10 2.92 -5.30 0.01
N LEU A 11 2.27 -5.31 -1.15
CA LEU A 11 1.96 -4.11 -1.91
C LEU A 11 0.53 -3.67 -1.59
N LEU A 12 0.33 -2.36 -1.44
CA LEU A 12 -0.92 -1.76 -1.00
C LEU A 12 -1.15 -0.49 -1.81
N LEU A 13 -2.35 -0.33 -2.35
CA LEU A 13 -2.79 0.83 -3.11
C LEU A 13 -4.04 1.45 -2.50
N ALA A 14 -4.05 2.78 -2.40
CA ALA A 14 -5.22 3.53 -1.98
C ALA A 14 -6.41 3.25 -2.91
N GLY A 15 -7.60 3.12 -2.34
CA GLY A 15 -8.85 2.73 -3.01
C GLY A 15 -9.01 1.22 -3.24
N ARG A 16 -7.93 0.43 -3.13
CA ARG A 16 -7.96 -1.05 -3.28
C ARG A 16 -7.75 -1.74 -1.93
N ASP A 17 -6.74 -1.29 -1.18
CA ASP A 17 -6.26 -1.94 0.04
C ASP A 17 -6.42 -1.05 1.27
N ASP A 18 -7.35 -0.10 1.24
CA ASP A 18 -7.53 0.92 2.30
C ASP A 18 -7.63 0.31 3.70
N HIS A 19 -8.34 -0.81 3.84
CA HIS A 19 -8.51 -1.55 5.09
C HIS A 19 -7.22 -2.20 5.63
N MET A 20 -6.18 -2.31 4.81
CA MET A 20 -4.86 -2.80 5.19
C MET A 20 -3.81 -1.67 5.23
N MET A 21 -4.19 -0.44 4.94
CA MET A 21 -3.32 0.73 4.96
C MET A 21 -3.48 1.53 6.26
N CYS A 22 -2.58 2.49 6.50
CA CYS A 22 -2.65 3.35 7.67
C CYS A 22 -3.86 4.30 7.57
N GLU A 23 -4.73 4.26 8.59
CA GLU A 23 -5.92 5.12 8.69
C GLU A 23 -5.63 6.52 9.26
N LEU A 24 -4.39 6.77 9.70
CA LEU A 24 -3.98 8.04 10.30
C LEU A 24 -3.61 9.05 9.21
N THR A 25 -3.97 10.31 9.45
CA THR A 25 -3.45 11.44 8.65
C THR A 25 -1.94 11.58 8.84
N LEU A 26 -1.26 12.23 7.89
CA LEU A 26 0.19 12.43 7.95
C LEU A 26 0.62 13.13 9.25
N GLU A 27 -0.15 14.11 9.71
CA GLU A 27 0.09 14.83 10.97
C GLU A 27 0.01 13.90 12.20
N GLN A 28 -0.95 12.96 12.19
CA GLN A 28 -1.15 12.00 13.28
C GLN A 28 -0.08 10.90 13.31
N THR A 29 0.49 10.52 12.16
CA THR A 29 1.54 9.48 12.09
C THR A 29 2.86 9.90 12.75
N SER A 30 3.08 11.20 12.97
CA SER A 30 4.34 11.78 13.41
C SER A 30 5.55 11.53 12.48
N LEU A 31 5.34 10.98 11.27
CA LEU A 31 6.42 10.69 10.33
C LEU A 31 7.20 11.97 9.95
N THR A 32 6.50 13.09 9.77
CA THR A 32 7.12 14.40 9.45
C THR A 32 7.95 14.97 10.60
N ARG A 33 7.77 14.50 11.84
CA ARG A 33 8.50 14.97 13.02
C ARG A 33 9.66 14.04 13.40
N LYS A 34 9.72 12.84 12.82
CA LYS A 34 10.74 11.83 13.13
C LYS A 34 11.93 11.99 12.17
N LYS A 35 13.07 12.40 12.71
CA LYS A 35 14.32 12.50 11.92
C LYS A 35 14.66 11.16 11.27
N GLY A 36 14.91 11.18 9.96
CA GLY A 36 15.27 10.00 9.16
C GLY A 36 14.07 9.11 8.75
N ALA A 37 12.83 9.56 8.96
CA ALA A 37 11.65 8.86 8.45
C ALA A 37 11.36 9.15 6.97
N GLU A 38 11.75 10.31 6.48
CA GLU A 38 11.64 10.67 5.06
C GLU A 38 12.62 9.83 4.23
N ILE A 39 12.18 9.44 3.04
CA ILE A 39 12.94 8.64 2.06
C ILE A 39 12.85 9.32 0.69
N LEU A 40 13.78 9.00 -0.20
CA LEU A 40 13.71 9.51 -1.57
C LEU A 40 12.65 8.76 -2.37
N ALA A 41 11.91 9.51 -3.20
CA ALA A 41 10.92 8.92 -4.10
C ALA A 41 11.52 7.85 -5.02
N THR A 42 12.76 8.06 -5.49
CA THR A 42 13.48 7.11 -6.34
C THR A 42 13.82 5.80 -5.62
N GLU A 43 14.13 5.85 -4.33
CA GLU A 43 14.40 4.65 -3.52
C GLU A 43 13.11 3.84 -3.29
N PHE A 44 12.01 4.54 -3.00
CA PHE A 44 10.70 3.92 -2.92
C PHE A 44 10.31 3.25 -4.24
N GLU A 45 10.41 3.98 -5.36
CA GLU A 45 10.02 3.48 -6.68
C GLU A 45 10.87 2.29 -7.12
N ALA A 46 12.17 2.30 -6.84
CA ALA A 46 13.05 1.17 -7.13
C ALA A 46 12.59 -0.13 -6.43
N LEU A 47 12.19 -0.04 -5.15
CA LEU A 47 11.67 -1.18 -4.40
C LEU A 47 10.26 -1.57 -4.87
N TRP A 48 9.39 -0.59 -5.12
CA TRP A 48 8.05 -0.82 -5.65
C TRP A 48 8.10 -1.62 -6.95
N GLN A 49 8.92 -1.19 -7.91
CA GLN A 49 9.14 -1.89 -9.18
C GLN A 49 9.73 -3.29 -8.98
N ARG A 50 10.76 -3.41 -8.14
CA ARG A 50 11.41 -4.69 -7.83
C ARG A 50 10.42 -5.74 -7.30
N TYR A 51 9.40 -5.33 -6.56
CA TYR A 51 8.42 -6.23 -5.95
C TYR A 51 7.11 -6.36 -6.75
N GLY A 52 7.06 -5.86 -7.99
CA GLY A 52 5.92 -6.05 -8.89
C GLY A 52 4.87 -4.93 -8.84
N GLY A 53 5.24 -3.77 -8.31
CA GLY A 53 4.39 -2.60 -8.16
C GLY A 53 3.73 -2.11 -9.45
N ALA A 54 4.45 -2.10 -10.58
CA ALA A 54 3.86 -1.73 -11.87
C ALA A 54 2.66 -2.60 -12.25
N ALA A 55 2.81 -3.93 -12.15
CA ALA A 55 1.71 -4.84 -12.44
C ALA A 55 0.56 -4.67 -11.44
N TYR A 56 0.88 -4.41 -10.17
CA TYR A 56 -0.11 -4.22 -9.11
C TYR A 56 -0.98 -2.97 -9.33
N THR A 57 -0.39 -1.87 -9.80
CA THR A 57 -1.11 -0.61 -10.13
C THR A 57 -2.07 -0.75 -11.31
N HIS A 58 -1.75 -1.59 -12.29
CA HIS A 58 -2.59 -1.76 -13.47
C HIS A 58 -3.67 -2.83 -13.31
N GLN A 59 -3.68 -3.57 -12.21
CA GLN A 59 -4.74 -4.54 -11.93
C GLN A 59 -6.01 -3.80 -11.48
N PRO A 60 -7.16 -4.04 -12.16
CA PRO A 60 -8.42 -3.49 -11.70
C PRO A 60 -8.73 -4.03 -10.29
N SER A 61 -9.24 -3.16 -9.41
CA SER A 61 -9.79 -3.60 -8.13
C SER A 61 -10.88 -4.63 -8.38
N ALA A 62 -10.91 -5.70 -7.57
CA ALA A 62 -11.99 -6.68 -7.66
C ALA A 62 -13.34 -5.93 -7.49
N PRO A 63 -14.35 -6.20 -8.33
CA PRO A 63 -15.64 -5.56 -8.17
C PRO A 63 -16.17 -5.86 -6.75
N PRO A 64 -16.87 -4.91 -6.11
CA PRO A 64 -17.48 -5.16 -4.81
C PRO A 64 -18.34 -6.40 -4.95
N MET A 65 -18.09 -7.42 -4.12
CA MET A 65 -18.89 -8.64 -4.08
C MET A 65 -20.32 -8.22 -3.78
N LEU A 66 -21.15 -8.07 -4.82
CA LEU A 66 -22.57 -7.79 -4.68
C LEU A 66 -23.13 -8.93 -3.84
N GLY A 67 -23.53 -8.58 -2.60
CA GLY A 67 -24.11 -9.52 -1.66
C GLY A 67 -25.21 -10.30 -2.34
N GLY A 68 -25.16 -11.63 -2.20
CA GLY A 68 -26.22 -12.52 -2.62
C GLY A 68 -27.52 -12.16 -1.92
N MET A 69 -28.32 -11.30 -2.54
CA MET A 69 -29.76 -11.27 -2.34
C MET A 69 -30.34 -12.35 -3.26
N THR A 70 -30.27 -13.59 -2.82
CA THR A 70 -31.19 -14.62 -3.31
C THR A 70 -32.56 -14.32 -2.73
N ARG A 71 -33.54 -14.27 -3.63
CA ARG A 71 -34.98 -14.04 -3.40
C ARG A 71 -35.60 -14.95 -2.35
#